data_AF-A0A821P2N5-F1
#
_entry.id   AF-A0A821P2N5-F1
#
_cell.length_a   1.000
_cell.length_b   1.000
_cell.length_c   1.000
_cell.angle_alpha   90.00
_cell.angle_beta   90.00
_cell.angle_gamma   90.00
#
_symmetry.space_group_name_H-M   'P 1'
#
loop_
_entity.id
_entity.type
_entity.pdbx_description
1 polymer ?
#
loop_
_entity_poly.entity_id
_entity_poly.type
_entity_poly.pdbx_seq_one_letter_code
_entity_poly.pdbx_strand_id
1 'polypeptide(L)' 'DGVLKSGEVYFHLTFNGRQFMIDSKICFVAKAPSYHLGDIGLLKLTSYQQLEHLYDVIVFPTKGQRPHPNEIVFK' A
#
# COMPACT_ATOMS: atom_id res chain seq x y z
N ASP A 1 -15.30 2.71 -8.95
CA ASP A 1 -13.92 3.23 -9.02
C ASP A 1 -13.26 3.18 -7.66
N GLY A 2 -12.02 2.68 -7.57
CA GLY A 2 -11.25 2.66 -6.32
C GLY A 2 -10.79 4.06 -5.89
N VAL A 3 -10.63 4.24 -4.58
CA VAL A 3 -10.34 5.56 -3.96
C VAL A 3 -8.86 5.94 -3.94
N LEU A 4 -7.96 4.95 -3.98
CA LEU A 4 -6.51 5.17 -3.98
C LEU A 4 -6.01 5.62 -5.35
N LYS A 5 -5.06 6.56 -5.37
CA LYS A 5 -4.35 6.99 -6.57
C LYS A 5 -3.10 6.14 -6.80
N SER A 6 -2.59 6.16 -8.03
CA SER A 6 -1.33 5.48 -8.36
C SER A 6 -0.19 6.01 -7.48
N GLY A 7 0.58 5.09 -6.88
CA GLY A 7 1.63 5.43 -5.91
C GLY A 7 1.16 5.56 -4.45
N GLU A 8 -0.15 5.43 -4.19
CA GLU A 8 -0.72 5.39 -2.84
C GLU A 8 -1.11 3.97 -2.45
N VAL A 9 -0.92 3.64 -1.17
CA VAL A 9 -1.41 2.40 -0.57
C VAL A 9 -2.11 2.72 0.74
N TYR A 10 -2.97 1.80 1.14
CA TYR A 10 -3.63 1.84 2.44
C TYR A 10 -3.23 0.62 3.26
N PHE A 11 -2.88 0.86 4.53
CA PHE A 11 -2.54 -0.20 5.46
C PHE A 11 -2.82 0.26 6.90
N HIS A 12 -3.79 -0.39 7.55
CA HIS A 12 -3.98 -0.32 8.99
C HIS A 12 -3.54 -1.64 9.60
N LEU A 13 -2.77 -1.56 10.69
CA LEU A 13 -2.31 -2.75 11.40
C LEU A 13 -2.97 -2.88 12.77
N THR A 14 -3.23 -4.11 13.16
CA THR A 14 -3.50 -4.48 14.54
C THR A 14 -2.18 -4.88 15.19
N PHE A 15 -1.74 -4.16 16.21
CA PHE A 15 -0.53 -4.49 16.98
C PHE A 15 -0.85 -4.55 18.47
N ASN A 16 -0.55 -5.69 19.11
CA ASN A 16 -0.88 -5.95 20.51
C ASN A 16 -2.35 -5.69 20.87
N GLY A 17 -3.27 -6.10 19.98
CA GLY A 17 -4.71 -5.91 20.16
C GLY A 17 -5.20 -4.46 20.01
N ARG A 18 -4.35 -3.54 19.57
CA ARG A 18 -4.70 -2.14 19.28
C ARG A 18 -4.58 -1.87 17.79
N GLN A 19 -5.48 -1.05 17.27
CA GLN A 19 -5.47 -0.64 15.87
C GLN A 19 -4.62 0.62 15.70
N PHE A 20 -3.78 0.62 14.67
CA PHE A 20 -2.93 1.75 14.32
C PHE A 20 -3.21 2.16 12.87
N MET A 21 -3.59 3.43 12.72
CA MET A 21 -3.67 4.09 11.42
C MET A 21 -2.35 4.82 11.21
N ILE A 22 -1.64 4.45 10.15
CA ILE A 22 -0.42 5.15 9.72
C ILE A 22 -0.79 5.94 8.47
N ASP A 23 -0.69 7.27 8.54
CA ASP A 23 -0.99 8.17 7.44
C ASP A 23 0.21 9.06 7.10
N SER A 24 0.23 9.56 5.86
CA SER A 24 1.20 10.55 5.39
C SER A 24 2.67 10.13 5.57
N LYS A 25 2.94 8.82 5.60
CA LYS A 25 4.28 8.24 5.63
C LYS A 25 4.63 7.60 4.30
N ILE A 26 5.92 7.46 4.07
CA ILE A 26 6.46 6.67 2.97
C ILE A 26 6.72 5.26 3.49
N CYS A 27 6.31 4.25 2.73
CA CYS A 27 6.56 2.84 3.03
C CYS A 27 7.31 2.16 1.89
N PHE A 28 8.13 1.18 2.26
CA PHE A 28 8.74 0.25 1.32
C PHE A 28 7.86 -0.99 1.25
N VAL A 29 7.49 -1.37 0.04
CA VAL A 29 6.76 -2.61 -0.22
C VAL A 29 7.65 -3.49 -1.08
N ALA A 30 7.81 -4.76 -0.71
CA ALA A 30 8.59 -5.72 -1.46
C ALA A 30 7.78 -6.99 -1.70
N LYS A 31 7.97 -7.62 -2.86
CA LYS A 31 7.50 -9.00 -3.08
C LYS A 31 8.57 -9.97 -2.63
N ALA A 32 8.18 -11.03 -1.94
CA ALA A 32 9.08 -12.11 -1.58
C ALA A 32 8.94 -13.29 -2.56
N PRO A 33 10.04 -13.82 -3.10
CA PRO A 33 11.42 -13.33 -2.97
C PRO A 33 11.68 -12.04 -3.77
N SER A 34 12.62 -11.20 -3.29
CA SER A 34 13.00 -9.92 -3.92
C SER A 34 14.44 -10.02 -4.40
N TYR A 35 14.65 -10.13 -5.72
CA TYR A 35 15.99 -10.31 -6.32
C TYR A 35 16.46 -9.06 -7.08
N HIS A 36 15.55 -8.23 -7.54
CA HIS A 36 15.84 -7.06 -8.36
C HIS A 36 15.36 -5.78 -7.67
N LEU A 37 15.99 -4.65 -7.98
CA LEU A 37 15.55 -3.34 -7.47
C LEU A 37 14.09 -3.03 -7.81
N GLY A 38 13.59 -3.57 -8.92
CA GLY A 38 12.20 -3.44 -9.34
C GLY A 38 11.20 -4.23 -8.47
N ASP A 39 11.67 -5.15 -7.61
CA ASP A 39 10.81 -5.92 -6.70
C ASP A 39 10.45 -5.14 -5.42
N ILE A 40 11.07 -3.96 -5.24
CA ILE A 40 10.85 -3.04 -4.13
C ILE A 40 10.26 -1.73 -4.67
N GLY A 41 9.16 -1.29 -4.06
CA GLY A 41 8.46 -0.06 -4.39
C GLY A 41 8.41 0.89 -3.20
N LEU A 42 8.58 2.18 -3.47
CA LEU A 42 8.37 3.25 -2.51
C LEU A 42 6.97 3.82 -2.71
N LEU A 43 6.08 3.62 -1.75
CA LEU A 43 4.66 4.00 -1.86
C LEU A 43 4.24 4.88 -0.70
N LYS A 44 3.27 5.76 -0.93
CA LYS A 44 2.74 6.65 0.10
C LYS A 44 1.58 5.97 0.84
N LEU A 45 1.67 5.92 2.16
CA LEU A 45 0.55 5.53 3.02
C LEU A 45 -0.46 6.68 3.09
N THR A 46 -1.67 6.41 2.61
CA THR A 46 -2.79 7.37 2.63
C THR A 46 -4.00 6.70 3.29
N SER A 47 -4.73 7.48 4.11
CA SER A 47 -5.97 7.04 4.75
C SER A 47 -7.19 7.57 3.99
N TYR A 48 -8.22 6.73 3.88
CA TYR A 48 -9.51 7.04 3.27
C TYR A 48 -10.63 6.45 4.11
N GLN A 49 -11.66 7.23 4.40
CA GLN A 49 -12.79 6.79 5.22
C GLN A 49 -13.46 5.53 4.68
N GLN A 50 -13.50 5.38 3.35
CA GLN A 50 -14.08 4.21 2.68
C GLN A 50 -13.30 2.91 2.97
N LEU A 51 -12.04 3.01 3.38
CA LEU A 51 -11.17 1.87 3.66
C LEU A 51 -11.00 1.58 5.15
N GLU A 52 -11.49 2.44 6.06
CA GLU A 52 -11.25 2.35 7.52
C GLU A 52 -11.62 1.02 8.17
N HIS A 53 -12.52 0.25 7.55
CA HIS A 53 -12.94 -1.08 8.01
C HIS A 53 -11.94 -2.20 7.68
N LEU A 54 -10.92 -1.93 6.87
CA LEU A 54 -9.91 -2.90 6.45
C LEU A 54 -8.71 -2.84 7.39
N TYR A 55 -8.39 -3.99 7.97
CA TYR A 55 -7.25 -4.15 8.89
C TYR A 55 -6.41 -5.34 8.47
N ASP A 56 -5.11 -5.27 8.75
CA ASP A 56 -4.14 -6.34 8.52
C ASP A 56 -4.04 -6.78 7.05
N VAL A 57 -4.42 -5.87 6.14
CA VAL A 57 -4.32 -6.03 4.69
C VAL A 57 -3.77 -4.76 4.06
N ILE A 58 -2.88 -4.93 3.09
CA ILE A 58 -2.42 -3.82 2.26
C ILE A 58 -3.33 -3.70 1.03
N VAL A 59 -3.84 -2.51 0.78
CA VAL A 59 -4.72 -2.22 -0.36
C VAL A 59 -3.95 -1.40 -1.38
N PHE A 60 -3.94 -1.88 -2.61
CA PHE A 60 -3.33 -1.21 -3.77
C PHE A 60 -4.41 -0.51 -4.61
N PRO A 61 -4.04 0.53 -5.37
CA PRO A 61 -5.00 1.26 -6.19
C PRO A 61 -5.50 0.41 -7.35
N THR A 62 -6.79 0.53 -7.63
CA THR A 62 -7.45 -0.18 -8.74
C THR A 62 -7.24 0.51 -10.09
N LYS A 63 -6.46 1.59 -10.15
CA LYS A 63 -6.17 2.37 -11.36
C LYS A 63 -4.71 2.80 -11.33
N GLY A 64 -4.01 2.61 -12.45
CA GLY A 64 -2.57 2.88 -12.57
C GLY A 64 -1.99 2.39 -13.91
N GLN A 65 -0.73 2.75 -14.20
CA GLN A 65 -0.05 2.32 -15.44
C GLN A 65 0.29 0.82 -15.48
N ARG A 66 0.34 0.16 -14.32
CA ARG A 66 0.65 -1.27 -14.20
C ARG A 66 -0.50 -2.00 -13.50
N PRO A 67 -0.68 -3.33 -13.71
CA PRO A 67 -1.66 -4.12 -12.99
C PRO A 67 -1.48 -3.98 -11.46
N HIS A 68 -2.57 -4.07 -10.67
CA HIS A 68 -2.63 -3.71 -9.24
C HIS A 68 -1.50 -4.28 -8.34
N PRO A 69 -1.00 -5.51 -8.54
CA PRO A 69 0.14 -6.02 -7.77
C PRO A 69 1.51 -5.52 -8.25
N ASN A 70 1.59 -4.86 -9.40
CA ASN A 70 2.83 -4.42 -10.08
C ASN A 70 3.05 -2.90 -9.98
N GLU A 71 2.32 -2.20 -9.12
CA GLU A 71 2.68 -0.83 -8.72
C GLU A 71 3.97 -0.78 -7.88
N ILE A 72 4.39 -1.93 -7.32
CA ILE A 72 5.67 -2.11 -6.63
C ILE A 72 6.79 -2.12 -7.67
N VAL A 73 7.11 -0.96 -8.26
CA VAL A 73 8.26 -0.80 -9.14
C VAL A 73 8.77 0.62 -8.97
N PHE A 74 10.06 0.76 -8.72
CA PHE A 74 10.77 2.04 -8.68
C PHE A 74 10.48 2.86 -9.95
N LYS A 75 10.05 4.11 -9.78
CA LYS A 75 9.99 5.10 -10.87
C LYS A 75 11.23 5.98 -10.80
#